data_AF-A0A3M1HNR7-F1
#
_entry.id   AF-A0A3M1HNR7-F1
#
_cell.length_a   1.000
_cell.length_b   1.000
_cell.length_c   1.000
_cell.angle_alpha   90.00
_cell.angle_beta   90.00
_cell.angle_gamma   90.00
#
_symmetry.space_group_name_H-M   'P 1'
#
loop_
_entity.id
_entity.type
_entity.pdbx_description
1 polymer ?
#
loop_
_entity_poly.entity_id
_entity_poly.type
_entity_poly.pdbx_seq_one_letter_code
_entity_poly.pdbx_strand_id
1 'polypeptide(L)'
;MALLGVCALAAAAWAGEIYQWRDAQGVVHFTDDPSRIPPEAEPRRAHPERVIVMERKGGEAAPGMALFAQKCGACHVLFADEDPNKEPLADALRDPNANVSYSEKEIFAKIRAAARGEIEGSDMEPVEISDEELRAIARALAERLR
;
A
#
# COMPACT_ATOMS: atom_id res chain seq x y z
N MET A 1 59.98 -26.33 1.95
CA MET A 1 59.30 -25.18 1.32
C MET A 1 58.22 -25.71 0.39
N ALA A 2 56.95 -25.57 0.74
CA ALA A 2 55.83 -25.85 -0.15
C ALA A 2 54.81 -24.70 -0.01
N LEU A 3 54.75 -23.83 -1.03
CA LEU A 3 53.76 -22.77 -1.14
C LEU A 3 52.41 -23.40 -1.52
N LEU A 4 51.45 -23.39 -0.60
CA LEU A 4 50.03 -23.60 -0.90
C LEU A 4 49.43 -22.27 -1.34
N GLY A 5 49.35 -22.08 -2.66
CA GLY A 5 48.63 -20.97 -3.29
C GLY A 5 47.13 -21.19 -3.20
N VAL A 6 46.47 -20.46 -2.29
CA VAL A 6 45.01 -20.40 -2.17
C VAL A 6 44.49 -19.52 -3.31
N CYS A 7 43.88 -20.15 -4.31
CA CYS A 7 43.07 -19.46 -5.32
C CYS A 7 41.82 -18.88 -4.65
N ALA A 8 41.85 -17.59 -4.33
CA ALA A 8 40.66 -16.84 -3.98
C ALA A 8 39.79 -16.68 -5.24
N LEU A 9 38.81 -17.55 -5.40
CA LEU A 9 37.68 -17.35 -6.31
C LEU A 9 36.90 -16.13 -5.83
N ALA A 10 37.21 -14.96 -6.39
CA ALA A 10 36.37 -13.78 -6.25
C ALA A 10 35.03 -14.07 -6.92
N ALA A 11 34.02 -14.40 -6.13
CA ALA A 11 32.63 -14.33 -6.57
C ALA A 11 32.37 -12.87 -6.94
N ALA A 12 32.32 -12.57 -8.24
CA ALA A 12 31.81 -11.31 -8.71
C ALA A 12 30.36 -11.23 -8.22
N ALA A 13 30.10 -10.40 -7.21
CA ALA A 13 28.75 -10.00 -6.86
C ALA A 13 28.24 -9.15 -8.04
N TRP A 14 27.36 -9.72 -8.86
CA TRP A 14 26.71 -8.97 -9.92
C TRP A 14 25.79 -7.94 -9.26
N ALA A 15 26.25 -6.69 -9.20
CA ALA A 15 25.41 -5.55 -8.90
C ALA A 15 24.48 -5.33 -10.11
N GLY A 16 23.43 -6.15 -10.21
CA GLY A 16 22.43 -6.07 -11.28
C GLY A 16 21.71 -4.73 -11.26
N GLU A 17 21.39 -4.23 -12.45
CA GLU A 17 20.48 -3.07 -12.59
C GLU A 17 19.13 -3.44 -11.96
N ILE A 18 18.61 -2.60 -11.05
CA ILE A 18 17.26 -2.77 -10.52
C ILE A 18 16.31 -2.00 -11.41
N TYR A 19 15.26 -2.66 -11.87
CA TYR A 19 14.16 -2.09 -12.63
C TYR A 19 12.98 -1.85 -11.69
N GLN A 20 12.26 -0.74 -11.91
CA GLN A 20 11.00 -0.44 -11.25
C GLN A 20 9.91 -0.19 -12.27
N TRP A 21 8.69 -0.63 -12.01
CA TRP A 21 7.50 -0.28 -12.79
C TRP A 21 6.28 -0.19 -11.89
N ARG A 22 5.21 0.42 -12.38
CA ARG A 22 3.92 0.50 -11.69
C ARG A 22 2.91 -0.37 -12.44
N ASP A 23 2.19 -1.22 -11.74
CA ASP A 23 1.12 -2.01 -12.34
C ASP A 23 -0.19 -1.20 -12.51
N ALA A 24 -1.22 -1.82 -13.09
CA ALA A 24 -2.51 -1.20 -13.34
C ALA A 24 -3.24 -0.80 -12.04
N GLN A 25 -2.88 -1.40 -10.91
CA GLN A 25 -3.41 -1.14 -9.58
C GLN A 25 -2.59 -0.09 -8.82
N GLY A 26 -1.60 0.52 -9.48
CA GLY A 26 -0.76 1.54 -8.89
C GLY A 26 0.35 1.01 -7.98
N VAL A 27 0.56 -0.30 -7.89
CA VAL A 27 1.62 -0.90 -7.06
C VAL A 27 2.96 -0.79 -7.77
N VAL A 28 3.97 -0.29 -7.05
CA VAL A 28 5.35 -0.22 -7.55
C VAL A 28 6.06 -1.55 -7.28
N HIS A 29 6.56 -2.16 -8.34
CA HIS A 29 7.34 -3.40 -8.31
C HIS A 29 8.81 -3.10 -8.58
N PHE A 30 9.68 -3.94 -8.03
CA PHE A 30 11.13 -3.87 -8.26
C PHE A 30 11.64 -5.25 -8.66
N THR A 31 12.54 -5.33 -9.64
CA THR A 31 13.20 -6.57 -10.03
C THR A 31 14.60 -6.31 -10.58
N ASP A 32 15.54 -7.22 -10.35
CA ASP A 32 16.82 -7.30 -11.04
C ASP A 32 16.76 -8.15 -12.32
N ASP A 33 15.60 -8.76 -12.61
CA ASP A 33 15.35 -9.63 -13.75
C ASP A 33 14.35 -8.98 -14.73
N PRO A 34 14.82 -8.36 -15.83
CA PRO A 34 13.95 -7.64 -16.75
C PRO A 34 12.93 -8.53 -17.47
N SER A 35 13.11 -9.86 -17.47
CA SER A 35 12.15 -10.79 -18.07
C SER A 35 10.85 -10.91 -17.27
N ARG A 36 10.83 -10.45 -16.02
CA ARG A 36 9.65 -10.45 -15.14
C ARG A 36 8.78 -9.21 -15.32
N ILE A 37 9.24 -8.22 -16.08
CA ILE A 37 8.50 -6.98 -16.34
C ILE A 37 7.42 -7.30 -17.38
N PRO A 38 6.13 -7.05 -17.10
CA PRO A 38 5.08 -7.23 -18.10
C PRO A 38 5.37 -6.41 -19.36
N PRO A 39 5.09 -6.94 -20.57
CA PRO A 39 5.40 -6.26 -21.83
C PRO A 39 4.67 -4.91 -21.99
N GLU A 40 3.54 -4.73 -21.32
CA GLU A 40 2.76 -3.50 -21.29
C GLU A 40 3.29 -2.45 -20.28
N ALA A 41 4.23 -2.81 -19.41
CA ALA A 41 4.77 -1.89 -18.41
C ALA A 41 5.89 -1.03 -19.00
N GLU A 42 6.02 0.21 -18.51
CA GLU A 42 7.13 1.11 -18.82
C GLU A 42 8.17 1.07 -17.68
N PRO A 43 9.20 0.20 -17.74
CA PRO A 43 10.15 0.11 -16.66
C PRO A 43 11.12 1.28 -16.66
N ARG A 44 11.50 1.71 -15.45
CA ARG A 44 12.56 2.68 -15.23
C ARG A 44 13.70 2.01 -14.50
N ARG A 45 14.94 2.36 -14.84
CA ARG A 45 16.09 1.96 -14.02
C ARG A 45 16.00 2.65 -12.67
N ALA A 46 16.00 1.88 -11.60
CA ALA A 46 16.08 2.38 -10.25
C ALA A 46 17.55 2.56 -9.88
N HIS A 47 17.91 3.74 -9.36
CA HIS A 47 19.24 3.95 -8.81
C HIS A 47 19.35 3.18 -7.49
N PRO A 48 20.28 2.21 -7.36
CA PRO A 48 20.34 1.34 -6.18
C PRO A 48 20.52 2.13 -4.88
N GLU A 49 21.17 3.30 -4.92
CA GLU A 49 21.34 4.19 -3.76
C GLU A 49 20.05 4.88 -3.29
N ARG A 50 18.98 4.88 -4.09
CA ARG A 50 17.68 5.50 -3.78
C ARG A 50 16.56 4.50 -3.58
N VAL A 51 16.83 3.21 -3.79
CA VAL A 51 15.90 2.15 -3.43
C VAL A 51 16.08 1.90 -1.94
N ILE A 52 15.38 2.67 -1.12
CA ILE A 52 15.05 2.19 0.22
C ILE A 52 14.12 1.01 -0.03
N VAL A 53 14.69 -0.20 -0.04
CA VAL A 53 13.89 -1.42 0.11
C VAL A 53 13.28 -1.29 1.50
N MET A 54 12.10 -0.66 1.57
CA MET A 54 11.22 -0.94 2.67
C MET A 54 10.92 -2.41 2.48
N GLU A 55 11.59 -3.27 3.26
CA GLU A 55 11.14 -4.64 3.45
C GLU A 55 9.69 -4.52 3.93
N ARG A 56 8.74 -4.53 2.99
CA ARG A 56 7.45 -5.12 3.27
C ARG A 56 7.81 -6.56 3.59
N LYS A 57 7.97 -6.86 4.88
CA LYS A 57 7.60 -8.18 5.40
C LYS A 57 6.37 -8.55 4.58
N GLY A 58 6.45 -9.61 3.79
CA GLY A 58 5.33 -10.17 3.06
C GLY A 58 4.31 -10.70 4.06
N GLY A 59 3.71 -9.78 4.81
CA GLY A 59 2.52 -9.99 5.58
C GLY A 59 1.39 -10.01 4.57
N GLU A 60 0.69 -11.13 4.54
CA GLU A 60 -0.73 -11.19 4.22
C GLU A 60 -1.38 -9.82 4.48
N ALA A 61 -2.06 -9.26 3.47
CA ALA A 61 -2.68 -7.95 3.58
C ALA A 61 -3.36 -7.87 4.95
N ALA A 62 -2.94 -6.89 5.78
CA ALA A 62 -3.46 -6.77 7.13
C ALA A 62 -4.99 -6.95 7.04
N PRO A 63 -5.61 -7.85 7.82
CA PRO A 63 -6.99 -8.29 7.58
C PRO A 63 -7.96 -7.13 7.31
N GLY A 64 -7.70 -5.97 7.91
CA GLY A 64 -8.38 -4.70 7.63
C GLY A 64 -8.36 -4.21 6.17
N MET A 65 -7.24 -4.25 5.44
CA MET A 65 -7.23 -3.81 4.03
C MET A 65 -7.94 -4.79 3.10
N ALA A 66 -7.92 -6.09 3.41
CA ALA A 66 -8.70 -7.08 2.66
C ALA A 66 -10.21 -6.85 2.89
N LEU A 67 -10.60 -6.63 4.15
CA LEU A 67 -11.98 -6.25 4.51
C LEU A 67 -12.39 -4.92 3.85
N PHE A 68 -11.51 -3.93 3.83
CA PHE A 68 -11.75 -2.65 3.15
C PHE A 68 -12.03 -2.87 1.66
N ALA A 69 -11.16 -3.61 0.95
CA ALA A 69 -11.34 -3.90 -0.47
C ALA A 69 -12.66 -4.62 -0.74
N GLN A 70 -13.05 -5.56 0.14
CA GLN A 70 -14.29 -6.33 0.00
C GLN A 70 -15.55 -5.51 0.28
N LYS A 71 -15.56 -4.71 1.34
CA LYS A 71 -16.77 -4.05 1.88
C LYS A 71 -16.93 -2.60 1.43
N CYS A 72 -15.82 -1.90 1.20
CA CYS A 72 -15.78 -0.47 0.90
C CYS A 72 -15.20 -0.17 -0.48
N GLY A 73 -14.35 -1.07 -1.00
CA GLY A 73 -13.58 -0.88 -2.23
C GLY A 73 -14.40 -0.81 -3.52
N ALA A 74 -15.70 -1.11 -3.47
CA ALA A 74 -16.60 -0.90 -4.60
C ALA A 74 -16.78 0.59 -4.91
N CYS A 75 -16.90 1.44 -3.88
CA CYS A 75 -17.16 2.87 -4.02
C CYS A 75 -15.97 3.74 -3.63
N HIS A 76 -15.06 3.21 -2.81
CA HIS A 76 -13.95 3.98 -2.25
C HIS A 76 -12.59 3.50 -2.72
N VAL A 77 -11.70 4.47 -2.89
CA VAL A 77 -10.24 4.27 -2.91
C VAL A 77 -9.63 4.98 -1.72
N LEU A 78 -8.39 4.64 -1.38
CA LEU A 78 -7.72 5.37 -0.31
C LEU A 78 -7.24 6.72 -0.84
N PHE A 79 -6.61 6.74 -2.01
CA PHE A 79 -6.04 7.95 -2.60
C PHE A 79 -6.66 8.27 -3.96
N ALA A 80 -6.73 9.56 -4.30
CA ALA A 80 -7.41 10.04 -5.51
C ALA A 80 -6.76 9.58 -6.82
N ASP A 81 -5.49 9.15 -6.79
CA ASP A 81 -4.75 8.63 -7.94
C ASP A 81 -4.94 7.12 -8.18
N GLU A 82 -5.66 6.41 -7.30
CA GLU A 82 -5.89 4.96 -7.43
C GLU A 82 -7.00 4.61 -8.44
N ASP A 83 -8.14 5.32 -8.42
CA ASP A 83 -9.24 5.13 -9.39
C ASP A 83 -10.08 6.41 -9.48
N PRO A 84 -10.16 7.06 -10.65
CA PRO A 84 -10.89 8.32 -10.81
C PRO A 84 -12.42 8.19 -10.71
N ASN A 85 -12.96 6.96 -10.70
CA ASN A 85 -14.41 6.71 -10.61
C ASN A 85 -14.86 6.38 -9.18
N LYS A 86 -13.95 6.46 -8.20
CA LYS A 86 -14.21 6.11 -6.80
C LYS A 86 -13.88 7.27 -5.88
N GLU A 87 -14.61 7.35 -4.77
CA GLU A 87 -14.47 8.42 -3.80
C GLU A 87 -13.20 8.22 -2.94
N PRO A 88 -12.25 9.16 -2.92
CA PRO A 88 -11.03 9.04 -2.12
C PRO A 88 -11.30 9.29 -0.64
N LEU A 89 -10.88 8.36 0.22
CA LEU A 89 -11.07 8.48 1.66
C LEU A 89 -9.96 9.24 2.38
N ALA A 90 -8.74 9.28 1.84
CA ALA A 90 -7.60 9.90 2.54
C ALA A 90 -7.87 11.37 2.89
N ASP A 91 -8.57 12.12 2.03
CA ASP A 91 -8.88 13.53 2.28
C ASP A 91 -9.97 13.70 3.34
N ALA A 92 -10.99 12.82 3.35
CA ALA A 92 -12.01 12.80 4.40
C ALA A 92 -11.47 12.32 5.77
N LEU A 93 -10.39 11.53 5.73
CA LEU A 93 -9.66 10.99 6.88
C LEU A 93 -8.37 11.77 7.19
N ARG A 94 -8.19 12.95 6.60
CA ARG A 94 -7.19 13.93 7.04
C ARG A 94 -7.92 15.06 7.74
N ASP A 95 -7.38 15.49 8.87
CA ASP A 95 -7.83 16.73 9.48
C ASP A 95 -7.22 17.89 8.69
N PRO A 96 -8.02 18.78 8.07
CA PRO A 96 -7.47 19.93 7.34
C PRO A 96 -6.70 20.90 8.26
N ASN A 97 -6.91 20.84 9.57
CA ASN A 97 -6.26 21.70 10.57
C ASN A 97 -5.16 21.01 11.36
N ALA A 98 -5.11 19.67 11.37
CA ALA A 98 -4.07 18.94 12.07
C ALA A 98 -2.97 18.55 11.08
N ASN A 99 -1.74 18.92 11.40
CA ASN A 99 -0.54 18.48 10.67
C ASN A 99 -0.21 16.99 10.94
N VAL A 100 -1.23 16.21 11.35
CA VAL A 100 -1.14 14.82 11.81
C VAL A 100 -2.40 14.07 11.38
N SER A 101 -2.22 12.85 10.88
CA SER A 101 -3.30 11.94 10.51
C SER A 101 -4.17 11.59 11.73
N TYR A 102 -5.48 11.38 11.52
CA TYR A 102 -6.39 10.94 12.58
C TYR A 102 -5.88 9.68 13.29
N SER A 103 -6.16 9.56 14.59
CA SER A 103 -5.92 8.33 15.34
C SER A 103 -6.82 7.18 14.86
N GLU A 104 -6.43 5.93 15.12
CA GLU A 104 -7.26 4.73 14.83
C GLU A 104 -8.69 4.88 15.40
N LYS A 105 -8.82 5.47 16.59
CA LYS A 105 -10.11 5.70 17.25
C LYS A 105 -10.99 6.69 16.50
N GLU A 106 -10.41 7.77 15.97
CA GLU A 106 -11.12 8.79 15.20
C GLU A 106 -11.52 8.27 13.82
N ILE A 107 -10.60 7.53 13.16
CA ILE A 107 -10.91 6.84 11.91
C ILE A 107 -12.06 5.86 12.12
N PHE A 108 -12.00 5.03 13.16
CA PHE A 108 -13.09 4.09 13.51
C PHE A 108 -14.43 4.80 13.70
N ALA A 109 -14.47 5.90 14.46
CA ALA A 109 -15.71 6.64 14.69
C ALA A 109 -16.31 7.17 13.38
N LYS A 110 -15.48 7.71 12.48
CA LYS A 110 -15.91 8.23 11.18
C LYS A 110 -16.43 7.12 10.26
N ILE A 111 -15.67 6.05 10.07
CA ILE A 111 -16.09 4.96 9.16
C ILE A 111 -17.29 4.19 9.71
N ARG A 112 -17.46 4.13 11.04
CA ARG A 112 -18.64 3.53 11.67
C ARG A 112 -19.90 4.35 11.40
N ALA A 113 -19.82 5.68 11.52
CA ALA A 113 -20.95 6.55 11.18
C ALA A 113 -21.32 6.42 9.70
N ALA A 114 -20.31 6.42 8.80
CA ALA A 114 -20.52 6.22 7.37
C ALA A 114 -21.16 4.86 7.04
N ALA A 115 -20.61 3.76 7.58
CA ALA A 115 -21.15 2.42 7.38
C ALA A 115 -22.58 2.24 7.90
N ARG A 116 -23.05 3.13 8.79
CA ARG A 116 -24.41 3.11 9.33
C ARG A 116 -25.37 4.08 8.64
N GLY A 117 -24.91 4.81 7.62
CA GLY A 117 -25.70 5.84 6.96
C GLY A 117 -25.98 7.06 7.86
N GLU A 118 -25.11 7.32 8.85
CA GLU A 118 -25.27 8.41 9.82
C GLU A 118 -24.62 9.73 9.34
N ILE A 119 -24.05 9.75 8.12
CA ILE A 119 -23.43 10.95 7.54
C ILE A 119 -24.49 11.76 6.81
N GLU A 120 -24.79 12.95 7.35
CA GLU A 120 -25.74 13.88 6.76
C GLU A 120 -25.30 14.30 5.34
N GLY A 121 -26.22 14.23 4.38
CA GLY A 121 -25.97 14.59 2.98
C GLY A 121 -25.21 13.55 2.17
N SER A 122 -24.94 12.36 2.73
CA SER A 122 -24.36 11.23 1.99
C SER A 122 -25.45 10.35 1.39
N ASP A 123 -25.27 9.94 0.13
CA ASP A 123 -26.10 8.93 -0.54
C ASP A 123 -25.62 7.49 -0.26
N MET A 124 -24.67 7.32 0.66
CA MET A 124 -24.12 6.01 1.02
C MET A 124 -25.16 5.18 1.80
N GLU A 125 -25.57 4.05 1.23
CA GLU A 125 -26.41 3.08 1.93
C GLU A 125 -25.66 2.42 3.11
N PRO A 126 -26.37 2.03 4.19
CA PRO A 126 -25.75 1.29 5.29
C PRO A 126 -25.10 -0.01 4.81
N VAL A 127 -23.90 -0.27 5.29
CA VAL A 127 -23.10 -1.45 4.94
C VAL A 127 -23.23 -2.48 6.06
N GLU A 128 -23.52 -3.73 5.69
CA GLU A 128 -23.50 -4.84 6.64
C GLU A 128 -22.05 -5.20 7.01
N ILE A 129 -21.60 -4.65 8.14
CA ILE A 129 -20.27 -4.83 8.69
C ILE A 129 -20.28 -4.72 10.21
N SER A 130 -19.54 -5.59 10.89
CA SER A 130 -19.43 -5.59 12.34
C SER A 130 -18.49 -4.49 12.86
N ASP A 131 -18.67 -4.09 14.12
CA ASP A 131 -17.74 -3.16 14.78
C ASP A 131 -16.31 -3.75 14.88
N GLU A 132 -16.15 -5.09 14.87
CA GLU A 132 -14.83 -5.74 14.87
C GLU A 132 -14.12 -5.58 13.52
N GLU A 133 -14.83 -5.86 12.42
CA GLU A 133 -14.32 -5.64 11.07
C GLU A 133 -14.00 -4.15 10.83
N LEU A 134 -14.86 -3.24 11.28
CA LEU A 134 -14.61 -1.80 11.21
C LEU A 134 -13.34 -1.40 11.99
N ARG A 135 -13.08 -1.98 13.17
CA ARG A 135 -11.82 -1.72 13.89
C ARG A 135 -10.60 -2.23 13.13
N ALA A 136 -10.70 -3.41 12.52
CA ALA A 136 -9.63 -3.95 11.68
C ALA A 136 -9.32 -3.02 10.50
N ILE A 137 -10.36 -2.53 9.80
CA ILE A 137 -10.24 -1.53 8.74
C ILE A 137 -9.60 -0.25 9.27
N ALA A 138 -10.12 0.31 10.37
CA ALA A 138 -9.63 1.56 10.95
C ALA A 138 -8.14 1.49 11.30
N ARG A 139 -7.68 0.38 11.88
CA ARG A 139 -6.25 0.16 12.17
C ARG A 139 -5.43 0.15 10.89
N ALA A 140 -5.85 -0.59 9.89
CA ALA A 140 -5.15 -0.70 8.63
C ALA A 140 -5.06 0.64 7.88
N LEU A 141 -6.15 1.42 7.90
CA LEU A 141 -6.17 2.78 7.37
C LEU A 141 -5.24 3.72 8.16
N ALA A 142 -5.26 3.66 9.50
CA ALA A 142 -4.38 4.46 10.34
C ALA A 142 -2.89 4.18 10.08
N GLU A 143 -2.53 2.92 9.81
CA GLU A 143 -1.15 2.55 9.43
C GLU A 143 -0.77 3.06 8.05
N ARG A 144 -1.71 3.06 7.10
CA ARG A 144 -1.46 3.44 5.70
C ARG A 144 -1.51 4.95 5.44
N LEU A 145 -2.14 5.71 6.34
CA LEU A 145 -2.24 7.17 6.29
C LEU A 145 -1.14 7.90 7.08
N ARG A 146 -0.24 7.17 7.74
CA ARG A 146 0.98 7.73 8.35
C ARG A 146 2.06 7.94 7.30
#